data_AF-A0A4R1P0H5-F1
#
_entry.id   AF-A0A4R1P0H5-F1
#
_cell.length_a   1.000
_cell.length_b   1.000
_cell.length_c   1.000
_cell.angle_alpha   90.00
_cell.angle_beta   90.00
_cell.angle_gamma   90.00
#
_symmetry.space_group_name_H-M   'P 1'
#
loop_
_entity.id
_entity.type
_entity.pdbx_description
1 polymer ?
#
loop_
_entity_poly.entity_id
_entity_poly.type
_entity_poly.pdbx_seq_one_letter_code
_entity_poly.pdbx_strand_id
1 'polypeptide(L)'
;MDLPIYTAGSAEFLEMMLNASAMITGSGHAEDLAKIGAILGLVLIAFQAVLNNQPIAFQRVGVMLVLYMVFYGPTTTVTIEDTVSGQVRVVDNVSLGPAFVGSVLSTISYDISQVSEQAFSTPGMTQYGLFSSLNTLTRVRDALRNRWRCSSSRPTRPARGTACRRPSTNT
;
A
#
# COMPACT_ATOMS: atom_id res chain seq x y z
N MET A 1 -14.17 5.09 20.77
CA MET A 1 -13.56 4.26 19.71
C MET A 1 -12.88 5.24 18.80
N ASP A 2 -11.56 5.26 18.77
CA ASP A 2 -10.81 6.21 17.93
C ASP A 2 -10.65 5.59 16.54
N LEU A 3 -11.06 6.33 15.51
CA LEU A 3 -11.01 5.93 14.10
C LEU A 3 -9.88 6.71 13.43
N PRO A 4 -8.66 6.13 13.32
CA PRO A 4 -7.53 6.83 12.72
C PRO A 4 -7.68 6.92 11.20
N ILE A 5 -7.42 8.11 10.64
CA ILE A 5 -7.31 8.35 9.20
C ILE A 5 -5.93 8.93 8.92
N TYR A 6 -5.14 8.22 8.12
CA TYR A 6 -3.81 8.66 7.69
C TYR A 6 -3.90 9.52 6.43
N THR A 7 -3.18 10.65 6.41
CA THR A 7 -3.05 11.51 5.21
C THR A 7 -1.59 11.87 4.94
N ALA A 8 -1.20 11.80 3.67
CA ALA A 8 0.06 12.28 3.15
C ALA A 8 -0.20 13.58 2.37
N GLY A 9 -0.26 14.70 3.10
CA GLY A 9 -0.73 15.99 2.58
C GLY A 9 -1.63 16.67 3.61
N SER A 10 -1.36 17.96 3.86
CA SER A 10 -1.85 18.77 4.99
C SER A 10 -3.15 18.31 5.65
N ALA A 11 -3.06 17.95 6.94
CA ALA A 11 -4.22 17.59 7.77
C ALA A 11 -5.34 18.66 7.81
N GLU A 12 -5.02 19.93 7.54
CA GLU A 12 -5.97 21.04 7.46
C GLU A 12 -7.06 20.85 6.40
N PHE A 13 -6.69 20.36 5.23
CA PHE A 13 -7.66 20.16 4.16
C PHE A 13 -8.63 19.04 4.52
N LEU A 14 -8.12 17.95 5.08
CA LEU A 14 -8.92 16.80 5.49
C LEU A 14 -9.83 17.15 6.68
N GLU A 15 -9.37 17.97 7.61
CA GLU A 15 -10.20 18.51 8.69
C GLU A 15 -11.38 19.32 8.15
N MET A 16 -11.15 20.20 7.18
CA MET A 16 -12.22 21.00 6.56
C MET A 16 -13.27 20.11 5.86
N MET A 17 -12.83 19.06 5.16
CA MET A 17 -13.71 18.08 4.51
C MET A 17 -14.52 17.28 5.54
N LEU A 18 -13.89 16.82 6.63
CA LEU A 18 -14.59 16.09 7.69
C LEU A 18 -15.56 17.00 8.46
N ASN A 19 -15.21 18.26 8.70
CA ASN A 19 -16.12 19.21 9.32
C ASN A 19 -17.34 19.52 8.42
N ALA A 20 -17.14 19.65 7.10
CA ALA A 20 -18.24 19.72 6.15
C ALA A 20 -19.12 18.46 6.19
N SER A 21 -18.52 17.27 6.31
CA SER A 21 -19.26 16.01 6.48
C SER A 21 -20.06 15.96 7.80
N ALA A 22 -19.52 16.54 8.87
CA ALA A 22 -20.20 16.67 10.16
C ALA A 22 -21.40 17.62 10.08
N MET A 23 -21.31 18.70 9.30
CA MET A 23 -22.45 19.60 9.02
C MET A 23 -23.55 18.91 8.18
N ILE A 24 -23.17 18.11 7.18
CA ILE A 24 -24.13 17.32 6.37
C ILE A 24 -24.81 16.26 7.24
N THR A 25 -24.07 15.67 8.17
CA THR A 25 -24.61 14.71 9.14
C THR A 25 -25.56 15.40 10.13
N GLY A 26 -25.21 16.58 10.64
CA GLY A 26 -26.04 17.34 11.59
C GLY A 26 -27.31 17.98 11.00
N SER A 27 -27.39 18.15 9.68
CA SER A 27 -28.55 18.75 8.99
C SER A 27 -29.64 17.73 8.60
N GLY A 28 -29.48 16.45 8.92
CA GLY A 28 -30.45 15.40 8.61
C GLY A 28 -30.42 14.91 7.14
N HIS A 29 -29.72 15.61 6.25
CA HIS A 29 -29.56 15.20 4.85
C HIS A 29 -28.77 13.89 4.70
N ALA A 30 -27.89 13.57 5.65
CA ALA A 30 -27.19 12.28 5.68
C ALA A 30 -28.16 11.10 5.87
N GLU A 31 -29.23 11.26 6.66
CA GLU A 31 -30.24 10.23 6.83
C GLU A 31 -30.99 9.97 5.52
N ASP A 32 -31.26 11.01 4.74
CA ASP A 32 -31.94 10.90 3.46
C ASP A 32 -31.08 10.21 2.39
N LEU A 33 -29.78 10.52 2.33
CA LEU A 33 -28.83 9.77 1.49
C LEU A 33 -28.75 8.29 1.91
N ALA A 34 -28.73 8.03 3.21
CA ALA A 34 -28.70 6.67 3.74
C ALA A 34 -29.98 5.88 3.42
N LYS A 35 -31.15 6.52 3.43
CA LYS A 35 -32.43 5.92 2.99
C LYS A 35 -32.39 5.53 1.52
N ILE A 36 -31.82 6.37 0.66
CA ILE A 36 -31.64 6.05 -0.78
C ILE A 36 -30.74 4.81 -0.92
N GLY A 37 -29.67 4.73 -0.14
CA GLY A 37 -28.80 3.54 -0.07
C GLY A 37 -29.54 2.28 0.40
N ALA A 38 -30.44 2.42 1.39
CA ALA A 38 -31.26 1.30 1.87
C ALA A 38 -32.23 0.79 0.79
N ILE A 39 -32.84 1.67 0.01
CA ILE A 39 -33.69 1.30 -1.13
C ILE A 39 -32.89 0.57 -2.20
N LEU A 40 -31.67 1.04 -2.53
CA LEU A 40 -30.77 0.33 -3.45
C LEU A 40 -30.38 -1.05 -2.92
N GLY A 41 -30.11 -1.17 -1.61
CA GLY A 41 -29.85 -2.46 -0.97
C GLY A 41 -31.04 -3.42 -1.06
N LEU A 42 -32.26 -2.92 -0.87
CA LEU A 42 -33.49 -3.71 -1.05
C LEU A 42 -33.64 -4.21 -2.48
N VAL A 43 -33.33 -3.37 -3.47
CA VAL A 43 -33.33 -3.77 -4.90
C VAL A 43 -32.32 -4.89 -5.15
N LEU A 44 -31.11 -4.80 -4.61
CA LEU A 44 -30.10 -5.86 -4.74
C LEU A 44 -30.55 -7.19 -4.09
N ILE A 45 -31.21 -7.14 -2.94
CA ILE A 45 -31.77 -8.32 -2.29
C ILE A 45 -32.90 -8.92 -3.14
N ALA A 46 -33.73 -8.08 -3.75
CA ALA A 46 -34.78 -8.53 -4.66
C ALA A 46 -34.20 -9.24 -5.89
N PHE A 47 -33.14 -8.68 -6.51
CA PHE A 47 -32.43 -9.36 -7.59
C PHE A 47 -31.82 -10.69 -7.16
N GLN A 48 -31.20 -10.76 -5.97
CA GLN A 48 -30.67 -12.03 -5.45
C GLN A 48 -31.76 -13.06 -5.14
N ALA A 49 -32.93 -12.64 -4.67
CA ALA A 49 -34.06 -13.54 -4.42
C ALA A 49 -34.58 -14.15 -5.72
N VAL A 50 -34.66 -13.35 -6.79
CA VAL A 50 -35.03 -13.80 -8.14
C VAL A 50 -34.01 -14.79 -8.70
N LEU A 51 -32.70 -14.49 -8.60
CA LEU A 51 -31.64 -15.35 -9.14
C LEU A 51 -31.52 -16.69 -8.39
N ASN A 52 -31.80 -16.71 -7.09
CA ASN A 52 -31.64 -17.90 -6.26
C ASN A 52 -32.95 -18.69 -6.06
N ASN A 53 -34.06 -18.29 -6.68
CA ASN A 53 -35.39 -18.91 -6.50
C ASN A 53 -35.77 -19.15 -5.03
N GLN A 54 -35.30 -18.28 -4.12
CA GLN A 54 -35.62 -18.36 -2.70
C GLN A 54 -36.61 -17.25 -2.33
N PRO A 55 -37.59 -17.53 -1.45
CA PRO A 55 -38.46 -16.48 -0.93
C PRO A 55 -37.61 -15.41 -0.24
N ILE A 56 -38.05 -14.15 -0.35
CA ILE A 56 -37.40 -13.04 0.34
C ILE A 56 -37.51 -13.31 1.85
N ALA A 57 -36.40 -13.79 2.43
CA ALA A 57 -36.34 -14.04 3.85
C ALA A 57 -36.45 -12.69 4.58
N PHE A 58 -37.49 -12.54 5.39
CA PHE A 58 -37.69 -11.34 6.23
C PHE A 58 -36.45 -11.05 7.09
N GLN A 59 -35.69 -12.09 7.43
CA GLN A 59 -34.37 -12.03 8.05
C GLN A 59 -33.39 -11.12 7.29
N ARG A 60 -33.31 -11.22 5.96
CA ARG A 60 -32.36 -10.45 5.14
C ARG A 60 -32.71 -8.96 5.11
N VAL A 61 -33.99 -8.65 5.03
CA VAL A 61 -34.50 -7.27 5.09
C VAL A 61 -34.33 -6.69 6.50
N GLY A 62 -34.59 -7.49 7.54
CA GLY A 62 -34.36 -7.10 8.93
C GLY A 62 -32.89 -6.79 9.24
N VAL A 63 -31.96 -7.60 8.74
CA VAL A 63 -30.52 -7.34 8.88
C VAL A 63 -30.12 -6.03 8.17
N MET A 64 -30.69 -5.75 7.00
CA MET A 64 -30.41 -4.49 6.27
C MET A 64 -30.86 -3.26 7.07
N LEU A 65 -32.05 -3.33 7.69
CA LEU A 65 -32.60 -2.25 8.52
C LEU A 65 -31.80 -2.06 9.81
N VAL A 66 -31.38 -3.14 10.46
CA VAL A 66 -30.49 -3.07 11.63
C VAL A 66 -29.15 -2.47 11.25
N LEU A 67 -28.58 -2.85 10.11
CA LEU A 67 -27.31 -2.30 9.61
C LEU A 67 -27.43 -0.80 9.32
N TYR A 68 -28.55 -0.36 8.74
CA TYR A 68 -28.86 1.06 8.55
C TYR A 68 -28.86 1.83 9.87
N MET A 69 -29.57 1.33 10.88
CA MET A 69 -29.62 2.00 12.20
C MET A 69 -28.25 2.07 12.88
N VAL A 70 -27.44 1.02 12.77
CA VAL A 70 -26.12 0.98 13.39
C VAL A 70 -25.13 1.92 12.70
N PHE A 71 -25.14 2.00 11.36
CA PHE A 71 -24.16 2.78 10.61
C PHE A 71 -24.51 4.27 10.50
N TYR A 72 -25.79 4.61 10.47
CA TYR A 72 -26.23 6.00 10.27
C TYR A 72 -26.89 6.64 11.49
N GLY A 73 -27.28 5.87 12.50
CA GLY A 73 -27.86 6.40 13.74
C GLY A 73 -26.85 7.12 14.66
N PRO A 74 -25.71 6.51 15.01
CA PRO A 74 -24.72 7.14 15.88
C PRO A 74 -23.74 8.03 15.11
N THR A 75 -23.35 9.15 15.73
CA THR A 75 -22.19 9.95 15.32
C THR A 75 -20.94 9.54 16.11
N THR A 76 -19.78 9.69 15.48
CA THR A 76 -18.48 9.33 16.02
C THR A 76 -17.45 10.41 15.76
N THR A 77 -16.41 10.40 16.59
CA THR A 77 -15.23 11.26 16.45
C THR A 77 -14.16 10.54 15.65
N VAL A 78 -13.54 11.26 14.72
CA VAL A 78 -12.48 10.77 13.83
C VAL A 78 -11.17 11.49 14.14
N THR A 79 -10.10 10.73 14.28
CA THR A 79 -8.74 11.21 14.49
C THR A 79 -7.98 11.16 13.17
N ILE A 80 -7.57 12.32 12.65
CA ILE A 80 -6.69 12.43 11.49
C ILE A 80 -5.24 12.48 11.97
N GLU A 81 -4.38 11.68 11.37
CA GLU A 81 -2.94 11.69 11.59
C GLU A 81 -2.20 11.98 10.27
N ASP A 82 -1.40 13.05 10.26
CA ASP A 82 -0.52 13.38 9.14
C ASP A 82 0.79 12.60 9.24
N THR A 83 1.05 11.74 8.25
CA THR A 83 2.20 10.83 8.24
C THR A 83 3.51 11.53 7.90
N VAL A 84 3.46 12.76 7.38
CA VAL A 84 4.63 13.55 6.97
C VAL A 84 5.00 14.57 8.04
N SER A 85 4.00 15.25 8.62
CA SER A 85 4.23 16.32 9.61
C SER A 85 4.02 15.89 11.08
N GLY A 86 3.40 14.73 11.33
CA GLY A 86 3.11 14.22 12.67
C GLY A 86 2.01 15.00 13.40
N GLN A 87 1.26 15.86 12.73
CA GLN A 87 0.13 16.57 13.33
C GLN A 87 -1.08 15.64 13.45
N VAL A 88 -1.66 15.60 14.65
CA VAL A 88 -2.91 14.88 14.93
C VAL A 88 -4.03 15.90 15.11
N ARG A 89 -5.12 15.74 14.36
CA ARG A 89 -6.31 16.59 14.43
C ARG A 89 -7.56 15.74 14.64
N VAL A 90 -8.47 16.21 15.47
CA VAL A 90 -9.67 15.46 15.85
C VAL A 90 -10.89 16.19 15.31
N VAL A 91 -11.77 15.46 14.60
CA VAL A 91 -13.03 15.99 14.08
C VAL A 91 -14.20 15.23 14.67
N ASP A 92 -15.07 15.98 15.35
CA ASP A 92 -16.26 15.44 16.01
C ASP A 92 -17.48 15.42 15.07
N ASN A 93 -18.48 14.60 15.45
CA ASN A 93 -19.82 14.57 14.86
C ASN A 93 -19.91 14.08 13.41
N VAL A 94 -19.09 13.10 13.01
CA VAL A 94 -19.19 12.44 11.71
C VAL A 94 -20.04 11.17 11.85
N SER A 95 -20.92 10.88 10.89
CA SER A 95 -21.70 9.62 10.91
C SER A 95 -20.78 8.39 10.95
N LEU A 96 -21.14 7.38 11.75
CA LEU A 96 -20.32 6.18 11.94
C LEU A 96 -19.96 5.50 10.61
N GLY A 97 -20.88 5.44 9.66
CA GLY A 97 -20.66 4.72 8.40
C GLY A 97 -19.51 5.29 7.55
N PRO A 98 -19.59 6.56 7.12
CA PRO A 98 -18.49 7.22 6.42
C PRO A 98 -17.18 7.22 7.21
N ALA A 99 -17.24 7.44 8.53
CA ALA A 99 -16.07 7.43 9.40
C ALA A 99 -15.38 6.05 9.44
N PHE A 100 -16.16 4.98 9.60
CA PHE A 100 -15.66 3.62 9.62
C PHE A 100 -15.03 3.24 8.30
N VAL A 101 -15.73 3.46 7.17
CA VAL A 101 -15.19 3.15 5.84
C VAL A 101 -13.93 3.97 5.55
N GLY A 102 -13.92 5.26 5.91
CA GLY A 102 -12.76 6.13 5.76
C GLY A 102 -11.54 5.62 6.53
N SER A 103 -11.72 5.24 7.81
CA SER A 103 -10.61 4.72 8.63
C SER A 103 -10.02 3.41 8.10
N VAL A 104 -10.87 2.45 7.73
CA VAL A 104 -10.43 1.14 7.23
C VAL A 104 -9.71 1.32 5.89
N LEU A 105 -10.31 2.09 4.97
CA LEU A 105 -9.73 2.31 3.66
C LEU A 105 -8.39 3.06 3.75
N SER A 106 -8.30 4.09 4.59
CA SER A 106 -7.05 4.83 4.78
C SER A 106 -5.98 4.00 5.46
N THR A 107 -6.32 3.16 6.43
CA THR A 107 -5.36 2.24 7.07
C THR A 107 -4.78 1.27 6.04
N ILE A 108 -5.64 0.62 5.24
CA ILE A 108 -5.19 -0.30 4.19
C ILE A 108 -4.33 0.42 3.15
N SER A 109 -4.74 1.62 2.74
CA SER A 109 -4.01 2.41 1.74
C SER A 109 -2.65 2.86 2.27
N TYR A 110 -2.57 3.19 3.56
CA TYR A 110 -1.34 3.53 4.25
C TYR A 110 -0.39 2.32 4.30
N ASP A 111 -0.88 1.14 4.66
CA ASP A 111 -0.08 -0.09 4.67
C ASP A 111 0.46 -0.44 3.28
N ILE A 112 -0.38 -0.32 2.24
CA ILE A 112 0.04 -0.53 0.84
C ILE A 112 1.13 0.47 0.45
N SER A 113 0.97 1.73 0.85
CA SER A 113 1.94 2.78 0.57
C SER A 113 3.25 2.52 1.30
N GLN A 114 3.22 2.05 2.55
CA GLN A 114 4.42 1.72 3.32
C GLN A 114 5.17 0.53 2.70
N VAL A 115 4.47 -0.52 2.27
CA VAL A 115 5.10 -1.65 1.57
C VAL A 115 5.67 -1.21 0.22
N SER A 116 5.01 -0.28 -0.46
CA SER A 116 5.51 0.30 -1.71
C SER A 116 6.75 1.16 -1.46
N GLU A 117 6.74 2.00 -0.43
CA GLU A 117 7.91 2.76 0.02
C GLU A 117 9.05 1.83 0.39
N GLN A 118 8.82 0.72 1.08
CA GLN A 118 9.87 -0.25 1.41
C GLN A 118 10.43 -0.96 0.16
N ALA A 119 9.56 -1.34 -0.78
CA ALA A 119 9.96 -1.97 -2.04
C ALA A 119 10.80 -1.02 -2.91
N PHE A 120 10.41 0.25 -3.00
CA PHE A 120 11.18 1.28 -3.71
C PHE A 120 12.38 1.79 -2.91
N SER A 121 12.34 1.72 -1.58
CA SER A 121 13.45 2.04 -0.67
C SER A 121 14.48 0.91 -0.57
N THR A 122 14.43 -0.08 -1.48
CA THR A 122 15.48 -1.09 -1.76
C THR A 122 16.62 -1.06 -0.73
N PRO A 123 16.57 -1.92 0.30
CA PRO A 123 17.62 -2.02 1.30
C PRO A 123 18.92 -2.47 0.62
N GLY A 124 19.89 -1.56 0.41
CA GLY A 124 21.34 -1.78 0.25
C GLY A 124 21.83 -2.97 -0.60
N MET A 125 21.00 -3.55 -1.44
CA MET A 125 21.20 -4.87 -2.05
C MET A 125 20.59 -4.98 -3.45
N THR A 126 20.70 -3.91 -4.25
CA THR A 126 21.42 -4.08 -5.53
C THR A 126 22.86 -4.51 -5.21
N GLN A 127 23.04 -5.64 -4.53
CA GLN A 127 24.29 -6.12 -3.91
C GLN A 127 25.38 -6.44 -4.94
N TYR A 128 25.05 -6.22 -6.21
CA TYR A 128 25.91 -6.07 -7.36
C TYR A 128 25.61 -4.73 -8.08
N GLY A 129 25.75 -3.61 -7.38
CA GLY A 129 25.61 -2.26 -7.95
C GLY A 129 26.67 -2.04 -9.02
N LEU A 130 26.50 -1.03 -9.88
CA LEU A 130 27.31 -0.79 -11.10
C LEU A 130 28.84 -0.97 -10.93
N PHE A 131 29.38 -0.77 -9.73
CA PHE A 131 30.78 -1.02 -9.39
C PHE A 131 31.19 -2.49 -9.45
N SER A 132 30.34 -3.47 -9.14
CA SER A 132 30.67 -4.89 -9.32
C SER A 132 30.68 -5.29 -10.79
N SER A 133 29.80 -4.72 -11.62
CA SER A 133 29.83 -4.89 -13.07
C SER A 133 31.04 -4.18 -13.69
N LEU A 134 31.44 -3.03 -13.17
CA LEU A 134 32.71 -2.39 -13.54
C LEU A 134 33.92 -3.20 -13.07
N ASN A 135 33.89 -3.79 -11.86
CA ASN A 135 34.98 -4.61 -11.34
C ASN A 135 35.08 -5.97 -12.06
N THR A 136 33.97 -6.51 -12.57
CA THR A 136 33.99 -7.69 -13.45
C THR A 136 34.51 -7.33 -14.83
N LEU A 137 34.11 -6.18 -15.40
CA LEU A 137 34.67 -5.67 -16.66
C LEU A 137 36.18 -5.37 -16.55
N THR A 138 36.66 -4.79 -15.45
CA THR A 138 38.10 -4.59 -15.22
C THR A 138 38.83 -5.93 -15.02
N ARG A 139 38.25 -6.88 -14.28
CA ARG A 139 38.82 -8.24 -14.16
C ARG A 139 38.89 -8.99 -15.49
N VAL A 140 37.88 -8.90 -16.34
CA VAL A 140 37.88 -9.48 -17.69
C VAL A 140 38.95 -8.81 -18.56
N ARG A 141 39.05 -7.49 -18.50
CA ARG A 141 40.08 -6.72 -19.22
C ARG A 141 41.49 -7.12 -18.79
N ASP A 142 41.74 -7.26 -17.49
CA ASP A 142 43.06 -7.67 -16.98
C ASP A 142 43.39 -9.13 -17.30
N ALA A 143 42.39 -10.03 -17.27
CA ALA A 143 42.54 -11.41 -17.71
C ALA A 143 42.90 -11.51 -19.21
N LEU A 144 42.26 -10.70 -20.06
CA LEU A 144 42.60 -10.61 -21.49
C LEU A 144 44.00 -10.03 -21.69
N ARG A 145 44.36 -8.94 -21.00
CA ARG A 145 45.70 -8.33 -21.08
C ARG A 145 46.80 -9.32 -20.68
N ASN A 146 46.58 -10.10 -19.63
CA ASN A 146 47.54 -11.10 -19.16
C ASN A 146 47.64 -12.30 -20.13
N ARG A 147 46.53 -12.69 -20.78
CA ARG A 147 46.52 -13.69 -21.87
C ARG A 147 47.29 -13.19 -23.09
N TRP A 148 47.15 -11.93 -23.48
CA TRP A 148 47.94 -11.34 -24.57
C TRP A 148 49.43 -11.33 -24.23
N ARG A 149 49.81 -11.09 -22.96
CA ARG A 149 51.21 -11.15 -22.49
C ARG A 149 51.78 -12.58 -22.46
N CYS A 150 51.02 -13.60 -22.01
CA CYS A 150 51.41 -15.03 -22.08
C CYS A 150 51.35 -15.56 -23.56
N SER A 151 50.68 -14.88 -24.50
CA SER A 151 50.66 -15.24 -25.94
C SER A 151 51.78 -14.58 -26.75
N SER A 152 52.17 -13.34 -26.42
CA SER A 152 53.32 -12.67 -27.04
C SER A 152 54.66 -13.13 -26.48
N SER A 153 54.64 -13.85 -25.35
CA SER A 153 55.80 -14.56 -24.78
C SER A 153 55.78 -16.05 -25.13
N ARG A 154 55.77 -16.35 -26.43
CA ARG A 154 56.78 -17.31 -26.93
C ARG A 154 57.90 -16.46 -27.51
N PRO A 155 59.19 -16.62 -27.15
CA PRO A 155 59.84 -17.75 -26.47
C PRO A 155 60.87 -17.35 -25.37
N THR A 156 61.50 -18.37 -24.78
CA THR A 156 62.75 -18.37 -23.97
C THR A 156 62.64 -17.78 -22.55
N ARG A 157 62.97 -18.51 -21.49
CA ARG A 157 64.28 -19.16 -21.25
C ARG A 157 64.12 -20.37 -20.31
N PRO A 158 64.99 -21.41 -20.39
CA PRO A 158 64.88 -22.54 -19.49
C PRO A 158 65.49 -22.17 -18.14
N ALA A 159 64.68 -21.70 -17.19
CA ALA A 159 65.04 -21.74 -15.79
C ALA A 159 63.79 -21.71 -14.92
N ARG A 160 63.48 -22.90 -14.39
CA ARG A 160 62.72 -23.22 -13.18
C ARG A 160 61.82 -22.13 -12.59
N GLY A 161 60.52 -22.43 -12.69
CA GLY A 161 59.70 -22.51 -11.49
C GLY A 161 58.94 -21.25 -11.10
N THR A 162 57.88 -20.94 -11.84
CA THR A 162 56.51 -20.84 -11.31
C THR A 162 55.59 -20.62 -12.50
N ALA A 163 54.80 -21.65 -12.83
CA ALA A 163 53.91 -21.69 -13.97
C ALA A 163 52.91 -20.51 -13.98
N CYS A 164 52.58 -20.01 -15.19
CA CYS A 164 51.41 -19.15 -15.50
C CYS A 164 50.19 -19.94 -14.94
N ARG A 165 49.81 -19.70 -13.68
CA ARG A 165 48.83 -20.50 -12.92
C ARG A 165 47.46 -20.18 -13.49
N ARG A 166 46.84 -21.14 -14.19
CA ARG A 166 45.44 -21.04 -14.61
C ARG A 166 44.58 -20.74 -13.39
N PRO A 167 43.60 -19.81 -13.47
CA PRO A 167 42.65 -19.64 -12.37
C PRO A 167 41.83 -20.93 -12.26
N SER A 168 41.85 -21.59 -11.11
CA SER A 168 41.04 -22.77 -10.86
C SER A 168 39.58 -22.34 -10.74
N THR A 169 38.76 -22.76 -11.69
CA THR A 169 37.33 -22.91 -11.50
C THR A 169 37.08 -24.01 -10.49
N ASN A 170 36.45 -23.71 -9.36
CA ASN A 170 35.41 -24.57 -8.79
C ASN A 170 34.67 -23.89 -7.62
N THR A 171 33.34 -23.89 -7.79
CA THR A 171 32.25 -23.93 -6.77
C THR A 171 32.34 -23.03 -5.56
#